data_AF-A0A957HEZ9-F1
#
_entry.id   AF-A0A957HEZ9-F1
#
_cell.length_a   1.000
_cell.length_b   1.000
_cell.length_c   1.000
_cell.angle_alpha   90.00
_cell.angle_beta   90.00
_cell.angle_gamma   90.00
#
_symmetry.space_group_name_H-M   'P 1'
#
loop_
_entity.id
_entity.type
_entity.pdbx_description
1 polymer ?
#
loop_
_entity_poly.entity_id
_entity_poly.type
_entity_poly.pdbx_seq_one_letter_code
_entity_poly.pdbx_strand_id
1 'polypeptide(L)'
;MSDKNQDETSTSGIKIDIGQVSAAGHVVISGRDAFVTGSTRGDGSEKHVLTMGGVEASAEEIQELRTLLSQIDQKIEAANLEPATYDAAKHNAATLKDQLASQSRPNEHILVQATEALLEYGPDIAGAVVAAFTVPLAGKITAYAGKRALQLYRRLRESLQTPPSEISGA
;
A
#
# COMPACT_ATOMS: atom_id res chain seq x y z
N MET A 1 63.42 -2.40 -34.64
CA MET A 1 62.11 -3.08 -34.69
C MET A 1 62.20 -4.14 -33.61
N SER A 2 61.88 -3.80 -32.35
CA SER A 2 60.56 -3.98 -31.71
C SER A 2 60.16 -5.46 -31.78
N ASP A 3 60.10 -6.22 -30.69
CA ASP A 3 59.00 -6.06 -29.72
C ASP A 3 59.39 -6.27 -28.25
N LYS A 4 58.79 -5.39 -27.43
CA LYS A 4 58.70 -5.44 -25.97
C LYS A 4 57.28 -5.87 -25.61
N ASN A 5 57.18 -6.60 -24.49
CA ASN A 5 56.01 -6.69 -23.60
C ASN A 5 54.80 -7.45 -24.18
N GLN A 6 53.99 -8.18 -23.42
CA GLN A 6 53.65 -8.00 -22.02
C GLN A 6 53.08 -9.29 -21.44
N ASP A 7 53.38 -9.47 -20.16
CA ASP A 7 52.95 -10.48 -19.21
C ASP A 7 51.40 -10.48 -19.06
N GLU A 8 50.74 -11.53 -19.53
CA GLU A 8 49.33 -11.81 -19.20
C GLU A 8 49.27 -12.83 -18.06
N THR A 9 49.60 -12.36 -16.86
CA THR A 9 49.15 -13.03 -15.63
C THR A 9 47.64 -12.86 -15.54
N SER A 10 46.91 -13.81 -16.13
CA SER A 10 45.45 -13.91 -16.08
C SER A 10 45.01 -14.14 -14.64
N THR A 11 44.82 -13.04 -13.89
CA THR A 11 44.15 -13.08 -12.61
C THR A 11 42.67 -13.26 -12.91
N SER A 12 42.19 -14.48 -12.75
CA SER A 12 40.79 -14.86 -12.92
C SER A 12 39.94 -14.18 -11.85
N GLY A 13 39.64 -12.90 -12.07
CA GLY A 13 38.69 -12.15 -11.27
C GLY A 13 37.28 -12.53 -11.72
N ILE A 14 36.49 -13.11 -10.81
CA ILE A 14 35.08 -13.38 -11.07
C ILE A 14 34.38 -12.02 -11.21
N LYS A 15 33.96 -11.69 -12.42
CA LYS A 15 33.15 -10.50 -12.69
C LYS A 15 31.69 -10.84 -12.40
N ILE A 16 31.20 -10.42 -11.25
CA ILE A 16 29.78 -10.56 -10.90
C ILE A 16 29.08 -9.26 -11.30
N ASP A 17 28.35 -9.29 -12.41
CA ASP A 17 27.46 -8.20 -12.80
C ASP A 17 26.15 -8.32 -12.02
N ILE A 18 26.02 -7.57 -10.92
CA ILE A 18 24.79 -7.51 -10.12
C ILE A 18 23.94 -6.35 -10.67
N GLY A 19 23.03 -6.67 -11.59
CA GLY A 19 22.20 -5.67 -12.29
C GLY A 19 21.17 -4.95 -11.41
N GLN A 20 20.90 -5.43 -10.19
CA GLN A 20 20.00 -4.78 -9.25
C GLN A 20 20.19 -5.33 -7.82
N VAL A 21 20.36 -4.45 -6.83
CA VAL A 21 20.31 -4.80 -5.39
C VAL A 21 19.08 -4.11 -4.81
N SER A 22 18.01 -4.87 -4.56
CA SER A 22 16.84 -4.36 -3.83
C SER A 22 17.16 -4.27 -2.32
N ALA A 23 16.77 -3.16 -1.70
CA ALA A 23 17.15 -2.73 -0.35
C ALA A 23 16.59 -3.56 0.83
N ALA A 24 16.40 -4.87 0.68
CA ALA A 24 15.99 -5.78 1.76
C ALA A 24 16.83 -7.06 1.85
N GLY A 25 17.91 -7.19 1.06
CA GLY A 25 18.78 -8.35 1.08
C GLY A 25 19.99 -8.14 1.99
N HIS A 26 20.12 -8.94 3.04
CA HIS A 26 21.37 -9.10 3.78
C HIS A 26 22.41 -9.77 2.84
N VAL A 27 23.36 -8.99 2.31
CA VAL A 27 24.44 -9.51 1.47
C VAL A 27 25.65 -9.78 2.34
N VAL A 28 25.96 -11.06 2.60
CA VAL A 28 27.22 -11.47 3.24
C VAL A 28 28.22 -11.81 2.15
N ILE A 29 29.24 -10.98 2.01
CA ILE A 29 30.39 -11.26 1.13
C ILE A 29 31.49 -11.83 2.02
N SER A 30 31.61 -13.16 2.04
CA SER A 30 32.77 -13.84 2.66
C SER A 30 33.84 -14.03 1.61
N GLY A 31 34.64 -12.99 1.38
CA GLY A 31 35.76 -13.01 0.45
C GLY A 31 36.78 -11.95 0.82
N ARG A 32 38.00 -12.42 1.15
CA ARG A 32 39.16 -11.58 1.44
C ARG A 32 39.55 -10.87 0.14
N ASP A 33 39.38 -9.56 0.11
CA ASP A 33 39.71 -8.61 -0.98
C ASP A 33 38.56 -8.32 -1.98
N ALA A 34 37.53 -7.60 -1.51
CA ALA A 34 36.55 -6.94 -2.38
C ALA A 34 36.63 -5.40 -2.21
N PHE A 35 37.04 -4.70 -3.27
CA PHE A 35 36.93 -3.24 -3.36
C PHE A 35 35.58 -2.88 -4.02
N VAL A 36 34.70 -2.21 -3.26
CA VAL A 36 33.40 -1.74 -3.76
C VAL A 36 33.53 -0.26 -4.12
N THR A 37 33.35 0.08 -5.40
CA THR A 37 33.20 1.48 -5.85
C THR A 37 31.90 1.60 -6.64
N GLY A 38 30.87 2.16 -6.00
CA GLY A 38 29.59 2.44 -6.64
C GLY A 38 29.52 3.90 -7.06
N SER A 39 29.32 4.16 -8.36
CA SER A 39 28.98 5.48 -8.88
C SER A 39 27.58 5.40 -9.49
N THR A 40 26.59 6.03 -8.88
CA THR A 40 25.24 6.17 -9.46
C THR A 40 25.12 7.54 -10.09
N ARG A 41 25.18 7.60 -11.43
CA ARG A 41 24.89 8.81 -12.20
C ARG A 41 23.57 8.61 -12.94
N GLY A 42 22.48 9.06 -12.33
CA GLY A 42 21.15 9.12 -12.94
C GLY A 42 20.59 10.52 -12.78
N ASP A 43 20.56 11.27 -13.88
CA ASP A 43 19.85 12.53 -14.02
C ASP A 43 18.39 12.19 -14.43
N GLY A 44 17.41 12.73 -13.70
CA GLY A 44 15.99 12.50 -13.92
C GLY A 44 15.29 11.90 -12.71
N SER A 45 14.76 12.78 -11.84
CA SER A 45 13.70 12.55 -10.85
C SER A 45 13.03 11.16 -10.88
N GLU A 46 13.62 10.17 -10.21
CA GLU A 46 12.98 8.89 -9.95
C GLU A 46 11.82 9.15 -8.99
N LYS A 47 10.59 9.22 -9.50
CA LYS A 47 9.41 9.04 -8.64
C LYS A 47 9.51 7.63 -8.11
N HIS A 48 9.83 7.47 -6.82
CA HIS A 48 9.77 6.18 -6.13
C HIS A 48 8.33 5.67 -6.16
N VAL A 49 8.02 4.85 -7.18
CA VAL A 49 6.75 4.14 -7.30
C VAL A 49 6.80 2.91 -6.41
N LEU A 50 5.79 2.75 -5.58
CA LEU A 50 5.62 1.66 -4.65
C LEU A 50 4.32 0.92 -4.97
N THR A 51 4.20 -0.34 -4.55
CA THR A 51 2.98 -1.14 -4.77
C THR A 51 2.16 -1.25 -3.50
N MET A 52 0.87 -0.97 -3.59
CA MET A 52 -0.13 -1.12 -2.53
C MET A 52 -1.46 -1.57 -3.13
N GLY A 53 -2.11 -2.57 -2.53
CA GLY A 53 -3.30 -3.25 -3.06
C GLY A 53 -3.10 -3.78 -4.48
N GLY A 54 -1.87 -4.17 -4.84
CA GLY A 54 -1.50 -4.62 -6.18
C GLY A 54 -1.52 -3.53 -7.26
N VAL A 55 -1.62 -2.25 -6.88
CA VAL A 55 -1.50 -1.10 -7.80
C VAL A 55 -0.28 -0.26 -7.47
N GLU A 56 0.27 0.38 -8.49
CA GLU A 56 1.38 1.33 -8.38
C GLU A 56 0.89 2.69 -7.86
N ALA A 57 1.63 3.25 -6.91
CA ALA A 57 1.31 4.51 -6.23
C ALA A 57 2.58 5.22 -5.76
N SER A 58 2.49 6.53 -5.53
CA SER A 58 3.58 7.27 -4.90
C SER A 58 3.64 7.00 -3.39
N ALA A 59 4.79 7.29 -2.77
CA ALA A 59 4.94 7.19 -1.31
C ALA A 59 3.94 8.08 -0.56
N GLU A 60 3.63 9.26 -1.11
CA GLU A 60 2.64 10.18 -0.55
C GLU A 60 1.22 9.60 -0.60
N GLU A 61 0.79 9.06 -1.74
CA GLU A 61 -0.53 8.41 -1.87
C GLU A 61 -0.68 7.24 -0.89
N ILE A 62 0.37 6.44 -0.73
CA ILE A 62 0.41 5.33 0.22
C ILE A 62 0.32 5.82 1.66
N GLN A 63 1.07 6.86 2.00
CA GLN A 63 1.09 7.39 3.36
C GLN A 63 -0.26 8.01 3.74
N GLU A 64 -0.89 8.75 2.82
CA GLU A 64 -2.23 9.31 3.00
C GLU A 64 -3.26 8.21 3.30
N LEU A 65 -3.28 7.15 2.49
CA LEU A 65 -4.21 6.03 2.70
C LEU A 65 -3.93 5.32 4.03
N ARG A 66 -2.66 5.07 4.39
CA ARG A 66 -2.30 4.47 5.68
C ARG A 66 -2.77 5.31 6.87
N THR A 67 -2.59 6.63 6.78
CA THR A 67 -3.04 7.55 7.84
C THR A 67 -4.56 7.45 8.02
N LEU A 68 -5.34 7.49 6.93
CA LEU A 68 -6.80 7.38 7.03
C LEU A 68 -7.26 6.01 7.53
N LEU A 69 -6.60 4.93 7.11
CA LEU A 69 -6.87 3.59 7.63
C LEU A 69 -6.60 3.46 9.13
N SER A 70 -5.57 4.14 9.65
CA SER A 70 -5.29 4.15 11.09
C SER A 70 -6.34 4.90 11.92
N GLN A 71 -7.08 5.85 11.32
CA GLN A 71 -8.17 6.54 12.01
C GLN A 71 -9.34 5.60 12.31
N ILE A 72 -9.53 4.53 11.53
CA ILE A 72 -10.55 3.51 11.81
C ILE A 72 -10.30 2.86 13.17
N ASP A 73 -9.05 2.51 13.49
CA ASP A 73 -8.69 1.93 14.79
C ASP A 73 -9.00 2.88 15.94
N GLN A 74 -8.68 4.16 15.77
CA GLN A 74 -8.94 5.21 16.76
C GLN A 74 -10.45 5.39 17.00
N LYS A 75 -11.25 5.34 15.94
CA LYS A 75 -12.72 5.44 16.06
C LYS A 75 -13.32 4.21 16.73
N ILE A 76 -12.80 3.01 16.47
CA ILE A 76 -13.22 1.79 17.17
C ILE A 76 -12.90 1.87 18.66
N GLU A 77 -11.70 2.33 19.02
CA GLU A 77 -11.28 2.51 20.41
C GLU A 77 -12.14 3.55 21.15
N ALA A 78 -12.55 4.61 20.45
CA ALA A 78 -13.39 5.66 21.02
C ALA A 78 -14.89 5.29 21.10
N ALA A 79 -15.36 4.28 20.36
CA ALA A 79 -16.78 3.99 20.17
C ALA A 79 -17.47 3.30 21.37
N ASN A 80 -16.73 2.98 22.46
CA ASN A 80 -17.27 2.29 23.65
C ASN A 80 -18.15 1.08 23.31
N LEU A 81 -17.70 0.25 22.37
CA LEU A 81 -18.42 -0.94 21.93
C LEU A 81 -18.38 -2.04 23.01
N GLU A 82 -19.46 -2.83 23.09
CA GLU A 82 -19.47 -4.07 23.87
C GLU A 82 -18.31 -4.99 23.45
N PRO A 83 -17.71 -5.79 24.36
CA PRO A 83 -16.46 -6.51 24.09
C PRO A 83 -16.47 -7.38 22.82
N ALA A 84 -17.54 -8.15 22.59
CA ALA A 84 -17.66 -8.99 21.40
C ALA A 84 -17.75 -8.17 20.09
N THR A 85 -18.43 -7.03 20.14
CA THR A 85 -18.57 -6.08 19.03
C THR A 85 -17.26 -5.36 18.76
N TYR A 86 -16.53 -5.00 19.81
CA TYR A 86 -15.21 -4.40 19.73
C TYR A 86 -14.21 -5.34 19.03
N ASP A 87 -14.15 -6.60 19.44
CA ASP A 87 -13.28 -7.60 18.84
C ASP A 87 -13.62 -7.83 17.36
N ALA A 88 -14.91 -7.92 17.02
CA ALA A 88 -15.36 -8.05 15.65
C ALA A 88 -15.02 -6.81 14.80
N ALA A 89 -15.18 -5.60 15.35
CA ALA A 89 -14.80 -4.36 14.68
C ALA A 89 -13.29 -4.29 14.42
N LYS A 90 -12.46 -4.61 15.43
CA LYS A 90 -10.99 -4.68 15.28
C LYS A 90 -10.57 -5.71 14.23
N HIS A 91 -11.20 -6.88 14.22
CA HIS A 91 -10.93 -7.91 13.22
C HIS A 91 -11.27 -7.46 11.80
N ASN A 92 -12.44 -6.83 11.61
CA ASN A 92 -12.84 -6.31 10.30
C ASN A 92 -11.95 -5.14 9.85
N ALA A 93 -11.54 -4.26 10.76
CA ALA A 93 -10.60 -3.19 10.47
C ALA A 93 -9.22 -3.72 10.07
N ALA A 94 -8.70 -4.72 10.78
CA ALA A 94 -7.45 -5.39 10.41
C ALA A 94 -7.55 -6.04 9.03
N THR A 95 -8.65 -6.75 8.77
CA THR A 95 -8.92 -7.39 7.48
C THR A 95 -8.96 -6.36 6.34
N LEU A 96 -9.70 -5.26 6.53
CA LEU A 96 -9.77 -4.18 5.55
C LEU A 96 -8.38 -3.58 5.26
N LYS A 97 -7.61 -3.30 6.32
CA LYS A 97 -6.24 -2.77 6.19
C LYS A 97 -5.35 -3.73 5.42
N ASP A 98 -5.39 -5.02 5.74
CA ASP A 98 -4.57 -6.03 5.06
C ASP A 98 -4.93 -6.14 3.57
N GLN A 99 -6.23 -6.11 3.24
CA GLN A 99 -6.68 -6.13 1.86
C GLN A 99 -6.17 -4.90 1.08
N LEU A 100 -6.28 -3.70 1.65
CA LEU A 100 -5.87 -2.46 0.97
C LEU A 100 -4.35 -2.24 0.98
N ALA A 101 -3.63 -2.71 2.00
CA ALA A 101 -2.20 -2.50 2.15
C ALA A 101 -1.33 -3.62 1.57
N SER A 102 -1.92 -4.75 1.15
CA SER A 102 -1.19 -5.88 0.56
C SER A 102 -0.43 -5.50 -0.71
N GLN A 103 0.62 -6.26 -1.07
CA GLN A 103 1.31 -6.06 -2.35
C GLN A 103 0.57 -6.70 -3.53
N SER A 104 -0.41 -7.56 -3.26
CA SER A 104 -1.16 -8.32 -4.25
C SER A 104 -2.55 -7.72 -4.47
N ARG A 105 -3.26 -8.24 -5.49
CA ARG A 105 -4.66 -7.90 -5.71
C ARG A 105 -5.49 -8.28 -4.47
N PRO A 106 -6.32 -7.37 -3.91
CA PRO A 106 -7.20 -7.71 -2.82
C PRO A 106 -8.22 -8.78 -3.22
N ASN A 107 -8.59 -9.64 -2.28
CA ASN A 107 -9.75 -10.49 -2.43
C ASN A 107 -11.02 -9.63 -2.33
N GLU A 108 -11.73 -9.51 -3.45
CA GLU A 108 -12.95 -8.70 -3.57
C GLU A 108 -14.00 -9.02 -2.51
N HIS A 109 -14.26 -10.30 -2.25
CA HIS A 109 -15.31 -10.71 -1.31
C HIS A 109 -14.96 -10.28 0.11
N ILE A 110 -13.73 -10.54 0.54
CA ILE A 110 -13.22 -10.19 1.87
C ILE A 110 -13.19 -8.68 2.05
N LEU A 111 -12.69 -7.95 1.05
CA LEU A 111 -12.64 -6.48 1.08
C LEU A 111 -14.04 -5.88 1.25
N VAL A 112 -15.01 -6.33 0.46
CA VAL A 112 -16.38 -5.83 0.54
C VAL A 112 -17.03 -6.19 1.87
N GLN A 113 -16.91 -7.44 2.31
CA GLN A 113 -17.51 -7.90 3.56
C GLN A 113 -16.97 -7.13 4.77
N ALA A 114 -15.64 -6.96 4.87
CA ALA A 114 -15.03 -6.22 5.97
C ALA A 114 -15.47 -4.76 5.97
N THR A 115 -15.55 -4.14 4.78
CA THR A 115 -16.02 -2.75 4.64
C THR A 115 -17.48 -2.62 5.05
N GLU A 116 -18.38 -3.44 4.51
CA GLU A 116 -19.83 -3.40 4.82
C GLU A 116 -20.06 -3.61 6.32
N ALA A 117 -19.38 -4.57 6.95
CA ALA A 117 -19.50 -4.81 8.38
C ALA A 117 -19.03 -3.61 9.24
N LEU A 118 -17.98 -2.90 8.83
CA LEU A 118 -17.52 -1.71 9.56
C LEU A 118 -18.50 -0.55 9.51
N LEU A 119 -19.30 -0.44 8.44
CA LEU A 119 -20.31 0.60 8.31
C LEU A 119 -21.48 0.42 9.30
N GLU A 120 -21.66 -0.79 9.84
CA GLU A 120 -22.75 -1.12 10.77
C GLU A 120 -22.44 -0.77 12.23
N TYR A 121 -21.17 -0.61 12.61
CA TYR A 121 -20.78 -0.38 14.02
C TYR A 121 -20.99 1.05 14.54
N GLY A 122 -21.40 1.98 13.67
CA GLY A 122 -21.78 3.34 14.06
C GLY A 122 -21.24 4.44 13.16
N PRO A 123 -21.76 5.67 13.28
CA PRO A 123 -21.48 6.76 12.35
C PRO A 123 -20.02 7.22 12.37
N ASP A 124 -19.34 7.17 13.52
CA ASP A 124 -17.93 7.54 13.62
C ASP A 124 -17.01 6.59 12.86
N ILE A 125 -17.23 5.28 13.01
CA ILE A 125 -16.45 4.24 12.32
C ILE A 125 -16.79 4.27 10.83
N ALA A 126 -18.08 4.37 10.48
CA ALA A 126 -18.51 4.49 9.10
C ALA A 126 -17.90 5.72 8.41
N GLY A 127 -17.87 6.87 9.09
CA GLY A 127 -17.24 8.09 8.60
C GLY A 127 -15.75 7.91 8.32
N ALA A 128 -15.01 7.23 9.20
CA ALA A 128 -13.59 6.93 8.98
C ALA A 128 -13.36 5.98 7.80
N VAL A 129 -14.19 4.95 7.65
CA VAL A 129 -14.16 4.05 6.48
C VAL A 129 -14.41 4.82 5.20
N VAL A 130 -15.47 5.63 5.16
CA VAL A 130 -15.80 6.47 4.00
C VAL A 130 -14.63 7.41 3.68
N ALA A 131 -14.03 8.05 4.69
CA ALA A 131 -12.88 8.93 4.52
C ALA A 131 -11.70 8.20 3.86
N ALA A 132 -11.36 6.99 4.31
CA ALA A 132 -10.31 6.18 3.68
C ALA A 132 -10.61 5.86 2.20
N PHE A 133 -11.88 5.66 1.85
CA PHE A 133 -12.33 5.44 0.48
C PHE A 133 -12.46 6.73 -0.34
N THR A 134 -12.25 7.92 0.22
CA THR A 134 -12.17 9.15 -0.59
C THR A 134 -10.83 9.32 -1.29
N VAL A 135 -9.78 8.64 -0.82
CA VAL A 135 -8.44 8.70 -1.42
C VAL A 135 -8.47 8.09 -2.83
N PRO A 136 -7.89 8.75 -3.85
CA PRO A 136 -7.83 8.21 -5.20
C PRO A 136 -7.21 6.80 -5.28
N LEU A 137 -6.19 6.53 -4.45
CA LEU A 137 -5.54 5.22 -4.37
C LEU A 137 -6.50 4.10 -3.95
N ALA A 138 -7.38 4.33 -2.97
CA ALA A 138 -8.40 3.35 -2.59
C ALA A 138 -9.37 3.04 -3.76
N GLY A 139 -9.70 4.05 -4.56
CA GLY A 139 -10.47 3.87 -5.80
C GLY A 139 -9.75 2.99 -6.84
N LYS A 140 -8.44 3.19 -7.02
CA LYS A 140 -7.61 2.35 -7.90
C LYS A 140 -7.56 0.90 -7.40
N ILE A 141 -7.31 0.70 -6.11
CA ILE A 141 -7.23 -0.62 -5.48
C ILE A 141 -8.56 -1.37 -5.58
N THR A 142 -9.69 -0.71 -5.29
CA THR A 142 -11.03 -1.31 -5.36
C THR A 142 -11.43 -1.65 -6.79
N ALA A 143 -11.10 -0.80 -7.76
CA ALA A 143 -11.29 -1.10 -9.18
C ALA A 143 -10.46 -2.31 -9.63
N TYR A 144 -9.22 -2.42 -9.13
CA TYR A 144 -8.35 -3.57 -9.40
C TYR A 144 -8.86 -4.85 -8.71
N ALA A 145 -9.43 -4.73 -7.51
CA ALA A 145 -9.99 -5.86 -6.76
C ALA A 145 -11.17 -6.52 -7.48
N GLY A 146 -12.13 -5.73 -8.01
CA GLY A 146 -13.25 -6.27 -8.79
C GLY A 146 -14.46 -5.34 -8.91
N LYS A 147 -15.50 -5.79 -9.64
CA LYS A 147 -16.69 -4.98 -9.96
C LYS A 147 -17.54 -4.64 -8.74
N ARG A 148 -17.73 -5.58 -7.82
CA ARG A 148 -18.49 -5.40 -6.58
C ARG A 148 -17.75 -4.47 -5.62
N ALA A 149 -16.43 -4.60 -5.51
CA ALA A 149 -15.60 -3.65 -4.75
C ALA A 149 -15.71 -2.23 -5.32
N LEU A 150 -15.67 -2.09 -6.65
CA LEU A 150 -15.87 -0.80 -7.32
C LEU A 150 -17.28 -0.23 -7.11
N GLN A 151 -18.32 -1.06 -7.13
CA GLN A 151 -19.69 -0.62 -6.83
C GLN A 151 -19.83 -0.15 -5.39
N LEU A 152 -19.20 -0.82 -4.43
CA LEU A 152 -19.15 -0.37 -3.05
C LEU A 152 -18.46 1.00 -2.95
N TYR A 153 -17.29 1.16 -3.56
CA TYR A 153 -16.57 2.44 -3.61
C TYR A 153 -17.47 3.58 -4.15
N ARG A 154 -18.20 3.32 -5.25
CA ARG A 154 -19.12 4.31 -5.84
C ARG A 154 -20.23 4.70 -4.87
N ARG A 155 -20.88 3.72 -4.22
CA ARG A 155 -21.92 3.97 -3.20
C ARG A 155 -21.40 4.86 -2.06
N LEU A 156 -20.20 4.56 -1.54
CA LEU A 156 -19.58 5.36 -0.47
C LEU A 156 -19.26 6.79 -0.91
N ARG A 157 -18.87 6.98 -2.18
CA ARG A 157 -18.59 8.30 -2.73
C ARG A 157 -19.88 9.09 -3.00
N GLU A 158 -20.92 8.44 -3.50
CA GLU A 158 -22.23 9.04 -3.74
C GLU A 158 -22.89 9.50 -2.43
N SER A 159 -22.74 8.74 -1.33
CA SER A 159 -23.26 9.16 -0.03
C SER A 159 -22.69 10.48 0.50
N LEU A 160 -21.52 10.90 -0.01
CA LEU A 160 -20.92 12.21 0.33
C LEU A 160 -21.46 13.36 -0.52
N GLN A 161 -22.11 13.07 -1.65
CA GLN A 161 -22.55 14.06 -2.63
C GLN A 161 -24.03 14.42 -2.52
N THR A 162 -24.84 13.60 -1.85
CA THR A 162 -26.22 13.95 -1.48
C THR A 162 -26.21 14.82 -0.22
N PRO A 163 -26.47 16.14 -0.31
CA PRO A 163 -26.83 16.90 0.88
C PRO A 163 -28.11 16.29 1.50
N PRO A 164 -28.31 16.40 2.82
CA PRO A 164 -29.59 16.03 3.41
C PRO A 164 -30.65 16.88 2.71
N SER A 165 -31.50 16.26 1.90
CA SER A 165 -32.68 16.91 1.36
C SER A 165 -33.41 17.51 2.54
N GLU A 166 -33.48 18.84 2.56
CA GLU A 166 -34.23 19.57 3.57
C GLU A 166 -35.59 18.89 3.68
N ILE A 167 -35.88 18.40 4.89
CA ILE A 167 -37.23 18.07 5.30
C ILE A 167 -37.93 19.43 5.36
N SER A 168 -38.35 19.92 4.19
CA SER A 168 -39.27 21.04 4.06
C SER A 168 -40.59 20.53 4.58
N GLY A 169 -40.78 20.67 5.88
CA GLY A 169 -42.10 20.63 6.47
C GLY A 169 -42.98 21.68 5.81
N ALA A 170 -44.09 21.23 5.26
CA ALA A 170 -45.34 21.98 5.14
C ALA A 170 -46.48 20.96 5.12
#